data_AF-A0A258B9B7-F1
#
_entry.id   AF-A0A258B9B7-F1
#
_cell.length_a   1.000
_cell.length_b   1.000
_cell.length_c   1.000
_cell.angle_alpha   90.00
_cell.angle_beta   90.00
_cell.angle_gamma   90.00
#
_symmetry.space_group_name_H-M   'P 1'
#
loop_
_entity.id
_entity.type
_entity.pdbx_description
1 polymer ?
#
loop_
_entity_poly.entity_id
_entity_poly.type
_entity_poly.pdbx_seq_one_letter_code
_entity_poly.pdbx_strand_id
1 'polypeptide(L)'
;MKKKVDALCGRQKTVAGILFLALCIAAPSFAAEKSKKTGQPTQGRMSAFEITEGDRTFIELREAAKRNDVARAQTLAANLTNYPYDDYVAYFRIKPQLFDSAGIARADTNADSQVIKFLNQYQGTALADRMRNDWLLVLGKRKDWARFDAEYPKFVLDDDTQVKCYALQSQLEQGVNPTKLAIDARAVMLDPRYFGQACQELIPTLVGAGGMTPSEAKALGRAAGEMSFETVSRRIGGEDPIADIVKSARSDPAKAYRDFSQNASRYS
;
A
#
# COMPACT_ATOMS: atom_id res chain seq x y z
N MET A 1 19.08 -58.68 10.43
CA MET A 1 17.98 -58.43 9.47
C MET A 1 18.44 -57.31 8.52
N LYS A 2 19.24 -57.54 7.47
CA LYS A 2 18.92 -58.02 6.10
C LYS A 2 17.68 -57.39 5.44
N LYS A 3 17.89 -56.32 4.66
CA LYS A 3 17.51 -56.07 3.24
C LYS A 3 17.72 -54.57 2.94
N LYS A 4 18.83 -54.15 2.31
CA LYS A 4 19.07 -53.95 0.86
C LYS A 4 17.99 -53.15 0.13
N VAL A 5 18.35 -52.00 -0.47
CA VAL A 5 18.15 -51.71 -1.90
C VAL A 5 19.29 -50.80 -2.40
N ASP A 6 19.91 -51.25 -3.49
CA ASP A 6 21.04 -50.66 -4.22
C ASP A 6 20.59 -49.55 -5.21
N ALA A 7 21.56 -48.75 -5.63
CA ALA A 7 21.46 -47.67 -6.62
C ALA A 7 21.02 -48.12 -8.03
N LEU A 8 20.51 -47.18 -8.84
CA LEU A 8 20.71 -47.19 -10.30
C LEU A 8 20.51 -45.80 -10.93
N CYS A 9 21.61 -45.36 -11.55
CA CYS A 9 21.72 -44.30 -12.53
C CYS A 9 21.05 -44.72 -13.85
N GLY A 10 20.35 -43.81 -14.53
CA GLY A 10 19.72 -44.09 -15.82
C GLY A 10 19.46 -42.84 -16.64
N ARG A 11 20.43 -42.47 -17.47
CA ARG A 11 20.37 -41.44 -18.51
C ARG A 11 19.81 -42.07 -19.78
N GLN A 12 18.69 -41.58 -20.33
CA GLN A 12 18.26 -41.97 -21.68
C GLN A 12 17.79 -40.77 -22.52
N LYS A 13 18.40 -40.69 -23.72
CA LYS A 13 18.07 -39.83 -24.86
C LYS A 13 17.36 -40.71 -25.90
N THR A 14 16.30 -40.21 -26.53
CA THR A 14 15.72 -40.69 -27.81
C THR A 14 14.88 -39.54 -28.37
N VAL A 15 15.29 -38.81 -29.42
CA VAL A 15 15.29 -39.08 -30.89
C VAL A 15 13.90 -39.29 -31.51
N ALA A 16 13.71 -38.51 -32.58
CA ALA A 16 12.58 -38.25 -33.47
C ALA A 16 11.81 -39.44 -34.05
N GLY A 17 10.58 -39.14 -34.52
CA GLY A 17 9.83 -39.96 -35.47
C GLY A 17 8.65 -39.17 -36.07
N ILE A 18 8.84 -38.66 -37.29
CA ILE A 18 7.83 -38.05 -38.16
C ILE A 18 7.01 -39.18 -38.80
N LEU A 19 5.69 -39.10 -38.80
CA LEU A 19 4.83 -39.93 -39.63
C LEU A 19 3.95 -39.06 -40.53
N PHE A 20 4.32 -39.05 -41.81
CA PHE A 20 3.50 -38.55 -42.92
C PHE A 20 2.35 -39.52 -43.17
N LEU A 21 1.13 -39.00 -43.35
CA LEU A 21 0.07 -39.69 -44.08
C LEU A 21 -0.53 -38.72 -45.10
N ALA A 22 -0.19 -38.96 -46.37
CA ALA A 22 -0.72 -38.24 -47.52
C ALA A 22 -2.05 -38.84 -47.95
N LEU A 23 -3.04 -37.98 -48.25
CA LEU A 23 -4.24 -38.35 -48.99
C LEU A 23 -4.49 -37.28 -50.07
N CYS A 24 -4.25 -37.68 -51.32
CA CYS A 24 -4.52 -36.89 -52.52
C CYS A 24 -5.98 -37.06 -52.94
N ILE A 25 -6.76 -35.98 -53.12
CA ILE A 25 -7.87 -35.95 -54.11
C ILE A 25 -7.95 -34.57 -54.76
N ALA A 26 -8.13 -34.61 -56.08
CA ALA A 26 -8.06 -33.55 -57.07
C ALA A 26 -9.07 -32.40 -56.89
N ALA A 27 -8.67 -31.22 -57.35
CA ALA A 27 -9.50 -30.03 -57.45
C ALA A 27 -10.41 -30.07 -58.71
N PRO A 28 -11.66 -29.61 -58.61
CA PRO A 28 -12.34 -28.99 -59.73
C PRO A 28 -12.21 -27.47 -59.66
N SER A 29 -11.75 -26.86 -60.74
CA SER A 29 -11.86 -25.44 -60.99
C SER A 29 -13.34 -25.07 -61.12
N PHE A 30 -13.88 -24.32 -60.15
CA PHE A 30 -15.14 -23.61 -60.32
C PHE A 30 -14.86 -22.14 -60.58
N ALA A 31 -15.38 -21.69 -61.72
CA ALA A 31 -15.31 -20.34 -62.23
C ALA A 31 -15.89 -19.33 -61.23
N ALA A 32 -15.19 -18.21 -61.06
CA ALA A 32 -15.65 -17.09 -60.27
C ALA A 32 -16.81 -16.39 -60.99
N GLU A 33 -18.03 -16.62 -60.52
CA GLU A 33 -19.19 -15.82 -60.89
C GLU A 33 -19.18 -14.51 -60.10
N LYS A 34 -19.21 -13.37 -60.81
CA LYS A 34 -19.29 -12.04 -60.21
C LYS A 34 -20.64 -11.84 -59.53
N SER A 35 -20.73 -12.21 -58.25
CA SER A 35 -21.83 -11.78 -57.39
C SER A 35 -21.63 -10.31 -57.00
N LYS A 36 -22.50 -9.46 -57.54
CA LYS A 36 -22.65 -8.05 -57.22
C LYS A 36 -23.15 -7.95 -55.77
N LYS A 37 -22.22 -7.88 -54.80
CA LYS A 37 -22.55 -7.55 -53.42
C LYS A 37 -22.94 -6.07 -53.33
N THR A 38 -24.25 -5.85 -53.23
CA THR A 38 -24.89 -4.62 -52.81
C THR A 38 -24.21 -4.12 -51.53
N GLY A 39 -23.77 -2.85 -51.55
CA GLY A 39 -23.05 -2.22 -50.45
C GLY A 39 -23.88 -2.22 -49.17
N GLN A 40 -23.38 -2.90 -48.16
CA GLN A 40 -23.77 -2.66 -46.78
C GLN A 40 -23.05 -1.38 -46.34
N PRO A 41 -23.71 -0.42 -45.68
CA PRO A 41 -23.03 0.79 -45.25
C PRO A 41 -21.89 0.36 -44.34
N THR A 42 -20.68 0.80 -44.68
CA THR A 42 -19.54 0.76 -43.77
C THR A 42 -19.98 1.47 -42.50
N GLN A 43 -20.44 0.69 -41.51
CA GLN A 43 -20.52 1.15 -40.14
C GLN A 43 -19.11 1.64 -39.84
N GLY A 44 -19.04 2.96 -39.62
CA GLY A 44 -17.81 3.66 -39.35
C GLY A 44 -17.02 2.83 -38.36
N ARG A 45 -15.80 2.48 -38.75
CA ARG A 45 -14.76 1.97 -37.88
C ARG A 45 -14.83 2.83 -36.63
N MET A 46 -15.38 2.29 -35.55
CA MET A 46 -15.62 3.03 -34.31
C MET A 46 -14.32 3.77 -33.99
N SER A 47 -14.42 5.10 -33.85
CA SER A 47 -13.32 5.92 -33.34
C SER A 47 -12.94 5.35 -31.97
N ALA A 48 -11.82 4.62 -31.94
CA ALA A 48 -11.31 4.03 -30.73
C ALA A 48 -10.73 5.19 -29.88
N PHE A 49 -11.43 5.53 -28.80
CA PHE A 49 -10.98 6.38 -27.69
C PHE A 49 -10.72 7.86 -28.02
N GLU A 50 -11.78 8.63 -28.28
CA GLU A 50 -11.68 10.09 -28.19
C GLU A 50 -11.87 10.53 -26.72
N ILE A 51 -10.86 11.21 -26.15
CA ILE A 51 -10.93 11.77 -24.80
C ILE A 51 -11.94 12.92 -24.81
N THR A 52 -13.08 12.71 -24.14
CA THR A 52 -14.15 13.71 -24.03
C THR A 52 -13.72 14.87 -23.12
N GLU A 53 -14.48 15.97 -23.16
CA GLU A 53 -14.28 17.07 -22.21
C GLU A 53 -14.43 16.60 -20.75
N GLY A 54 -15.42 15.74 -20.48
CA GLY A 54 -15.62 15.12 -19.17
C GLY A 54 -14.41 14.31 -18.71
N ASP A 55 -13.78 13.54 -19.61
CA ASP A 55 -12.56 12.80 -19.28
C ASP A 55 -11.40 13.72 -18.92
N ARG A 56 -11.25 14.85 -19.63
CA ARG A 56 -10.23 15.86 -19.30
C ARG A 56 -10.49 16.46 -17.93
N THR A 57 -11.73 16.84 -17.63
CA THR A 57 -12.12 17.37 -16.31
C THR A 57 -11.89 16.33 -15.20
N PHE A 58 -12.18 15.05 -15.45
CA PHE A 58 -11.92 13.98 -14.50
C PHE A 58 -10.42 13.77 -14.22
N ILE A 59 -9.58 13.82 -15.26
CA ILE A 59 -8.12 13.77 -15.11
C ILE A 59 -7.65 14.95 -14.24
N GLU A 60 -8.15 16.15 -14.47
CA GLU A 60 -7.83 17.31 -13.64
C GLU A 60 -8.30 17.15 -12.19
N LEU A 61 -9.48 16.55 -11.97
CA LEU A 61 -10.01 16.27 -10.64
C LEU A 61 -9.08 15.33 -9.89
N ARG A 62 -8.62 14.26 -10.54
CA ARG A 62 -7.64 13.33 -9.97
C ARG A 62 -6.34 14.03 -9.59
N GLU A 63 -5.81 14.90 -10.45
CA GLU A 63 -4.57 15.64 -10.16
C GLU A 63 -4.74 16.70 -9.06
N ALA A 64 -5.91 17.34 -8.96
CA ALA A 64 -6.27 18.19 -7.83
C ALA A 64 -6.33 17.36 -6.54
N ALA A 65 -6.97 16.19 -6.59
CA ALA A 65 -7.14 15.34 -5.43
C ALA A 65 -5.83 14.72 -4.94
N LYS A 66 -4.93 14.38 -5.86
CA LYS A 66 -3.56 13.92 -5.54
C LYS A 66 -2.79 14.97 -4.74
N ARG A 67 -2.95 16.25 -5.08
CA ARG A 67 -2.30 17.39 -4.41
C ARG A 67 -3.04 17.90 -3.17
N ASN A 68 -4.16 17.27 -2.80
CA ASN A 68 -5.05 17.71 -1.73
C ASN A 68 -5.56 19.16 -1.91
N ASP A 69 -5.77 19.59 -3.16
CA ASP A 69 -6.36 20.90 -3.47
C ASP A 69 -7.89 20.82 -3.35
N VAL A 70 -8.38 21.16 -2.16
CA VAL A 70 -9.80 21.06 -1.80
C VAL A 70 -10.68 21.93 -2.72
N ALA A 71 -10.30 23.20 -2.90
CA ALA A 71 -11.12 24.15 -3.65
C ALA A 71 -11.22 23.73 -5.12
N ARG A 72 -10.10 23.37 -5.74
CA ARG A 72 -10.10 22.92 -7.14
C ARG A 72 -10.85 21.60 -7.32
N ALA A 73 -10.66 20.64 -6.41
CA ALA A 73 -11.35 19.36 -6.48
C ALA A 73 -12.88 19.52 -6.37
N GLN A 74 -13.37 20.40 -5.49
CA GLN A 74 -14.79 20.68 -5.36
C GLN A 74 -15.39 21.28 -6.64
N THR A 75 -14.71 22.27 -7.24
CA THR A 75 -15.15 22.90 -8.49
C THR A 75 -15.19 21.90 -9.64
N LEU A 76 -14.13 21.10 -9.83
CA LEU A 76 -14.06 20.12 -10.92
C LEU A 76 -15.10 19.01 -10.75
N ALA A 77 -15.30 18.51 -9.53
CA ALA A 77 -16.31 17.49 -9.26
C ALA A 77 -17.73 17.99 -9.54
N ALA A 78 -18.04 19.26 -9.31
CA ALA A 78 -19.35 19.84 -9.62
C ALA A 78 -19.64 19.87 -11.13
N ASN A 79 -18.62 19.97 -11.97
CA ASN A 79 -18.75 19.98 -13.43
C ASN A 79 -18.91 18.57 -14.03
N LEU A 80 -18.72 17.52 -13.25
CA LEU A 80 -18.80 16.11 -13.67
C LEU A 80 -20.17 15.49 -13.34
N THR A 81 -21.25 16.23 -13.59
CA THR A 81 -22.61 15.72 -13.38
C THR A 81 -22.90 14.60 -14.39
N ASN A 82 -23.37 13.45 -13.91
CA ASN A 82 -23.63 12.24 -14.72
C ASN A 82 -22.39 11.63 -15.42
N TYR A 83 -21.18 11.87 -14.91
CA TYR A 83 -19.98 11.22 -15.42
C TYR A 83 -20.00 9.70 -15.12
N PRO A 84 -19.55 8.81 -16.03
CA PRO A 84 -19.67 7.36 -15.85
C PRO A 84 -18.98 6.75 -14.63
N TYR A 85 -18.00 7.45 -14.04
CA TYR A 85 -17.26 7.04 -12.84
C TYR A 85 -17.59 7.97 -11.65
N ASP A 86 -18.87 8.07 -11.32
CA ASP A 86 -19.40 8.95 -10.28
C ASP A 86 -18.88 8.61 -8.88
N ASP A 87 -18.61 7.33 -8.63
CA ASP A 87 -17.92 6.81 -7.45
C ASP A 87 -16.52 7.42 -7.26
N TYR A 88 -15.70 7.44 -8.31
CA TYR A 88 -14.38 8.08 -8.30
C TYR A 88 -14.48 9.60 -8.20
N VAL A 89 -15.48 10.22 -8.84
CA VAL A 89 -15.73 11.67 -8.69
C VAL A 89 -16.03 12.01 -7.23
N ALA A 90 -16.90 11.22 -6.57
CA ALA A 90 -17.21 11.40 -5.16
C ALA A 90 -15.99 11.19 -4.26
N TYR A 91 -15.20 10.14 -4.52
CA TYR A 91 -13.96 9.88 -3.78
C TYR A 91 -12.96 11.04 -3.89
N PHE A 92 -12.68 11.50 -5.13
CA PHE A 92 -11.72 12.59 -5.37
C PHE A 92 -12.21 13.95 -4.87
N ARG A 93 -13.52 14.13 -4.68
CA ARG A 93 -14.08 15.30 -3.99
C ARG A 93 -13.83 15.28 -2.48
N ILE A 94 -13.88 14.10 -1.85
CA ILE A 94 -13.77 13.94 -0.39
C ILE A 94 -12.32 13.89 0.06
N LYS A 95 -11.49 13.04 -0.55
CA LYS A 95 -10.11 12.75 -0.13
C LYS A 95 -9.25 14.00 0.18
N PRO A 96 -9.29 15.08 -0.62
CA PRO A 96 -8.50 16.30 -0.34
C PRO A 96 -8.83 16.98 0.98
N GLN A 97 -10.06 16.81 1.48
CA GLN A 97 -10.50 17.38 2.75
C GLN A 97 -9.92 16.60 3.95
N LEU A 98 -9.42 15.38 3.74
CA LEU A 98 -8.89 14.51 4.78
C LEU A 98 -7.39 14.72 5.04
N PHE A 99 -6.66 15.35 4.11
CA PHE A 99 -5.21 15.50 4.20
C PHE A 99 -4.77 16.94 3.89
N ASP A 100 -3.64 17.36 4.44
CA ASP A 100 -2.99 18.61 4.07
C ASP A 100 -2.17 18.48 2.77
N SER A 101 -1.56 19.57 2.32
CA SER A 101 -0.75 19.57 1.09
C SER A 101 0.51 18.69 1.19
N ALA A 102 0.96 18.35 2.40
CA ALA A 102 2.07 17.43 2.64
C ALA A 102 1.60 15.96 2.71
N GLY A 103 0.30 15.69 2.58
CA GLY A 103 -0.27 14.35 2.66
C GLY A 103 -0.44 13.86 4.10
N ILE A 104 -0.36 14.74 5.10
CA ILE A 104 -0.60 14.38 6.49
C ILE A 104 -2.11 14.50 6.77
N ALA A 105 -2.66 13.51 7.47
CA ALA A 105 -4.08 13.51 7.83
C ALA A 105 -4.47 14.78 8.61
N ARG A 106 -5.69 15.28 8.43
CA ARG A 106 -6.23 16.47 9.11
C ARG A 106 -7.13 16.05 10.26
N ALA A 107 -6.63 16.21 11.49
CA ALA A 107 -7.40 15.91 12.69
C ALA A 107 -8.64 16.81 12.86
N ASP A 108 -8.60 18.00 12.25
CA ASP A 108 -9.58 19.08 12.32
C ASP A 108 -10.60 19.06 11.16
N THR A 109 -10.55 18.08 10.27
CA THR A 109 -11.49 17.99 9.13
C THR A 109 -12.94 17.79 9.59
N ASN A 110 -13.87 18.38 8.83
CA ASN A 110 -15.32 18.22 9.03
C ASN A 110 -15.96 17.28 7.97
N ALA A 111 -15.14 16.53 7.24
CA ALA A 111 -15.59 15.67 6.15
C ALA A 111 -16.21 14.33 6.59
N ASP A 112 -16.25 14.00 7.88
CA ASP A 112 -16.74 12.72 8.41
C ASP A 112 -18.13 12.35 7.88
N SER A 113 -19.07 13.31 7.83
CA SER A 113 -20.41 13.05 7.32
C SER A 113 -20.44 12.71 5.83
N GLN A 114 -19.52 13.25 5.04
CA GLN A 114 -19.36 12.92 3.62
C GLN A 114 -18.76 11.52 3.48
N VAL A 115 -17.75 11.19 4.30
CA VAL A 115 -17.14 9.86 4.33
C VAL A 115 -18.17 8.78 4.70
N ILE A 116 -18.95 8.98 5.77
CA ILE A 116 -19.97 8.01 6.19
C ILE A 116 -21.00 7.77 5.07
N LYS A 117 -21.47 8.84 4.42
CA LYS A 117 -22.38 8.73 3.26
C LYS A 117 -21.73 7.92 2.13
N PHE A 118 -20.47 8.20 1.81
CA PHE A 118 -19.70 7.47 0.81
C PHE A 118 -19.57 5.98 1.14
N LEU A 119 -19.17 5.65 2.37
CA LEU A 119 -19.00 4.27 2.82
C LEU A 119 -20.31 3.47 2.82
N ASN A 120 -21.44 4.12 3.13
CA ASN A 120 -22.76 3.49 3.07
C ASN A 120 -23.21 3.26 1.62
N GLN A 121 -22.95 4.21 0.73
CA GLN A 121 -23.36 4.10 -0.68
C GLN A 121 -22.54 3.05 -1.44
N TYR A 122 -21.23 2.99 -1.20
CA TYR A 122 -20.29 2.14 -1.94
C TYR A 122 -19.82 0.92 -1.14
N GLN A 123 -20.60 0.49 -0.15
CA GLN A 123 -20.24 -0.60 0.75
C GLN A 123 -19.84 -1.88 -0.03
N GLY A 124 -18.75 -2.53 0.40
CA GLY A 124 -18.25 -3.76 -0.21
C GLY A 124 -17.37 -3.55 -1.46
N THR A 125 -17.20 -2.31 -1.92
CA THR A 125 -16.28 -2.00 -3.02
C THR A 125 -14.85 -1.75 -2.51
N ALA A 126 -13.86 -1.98 -3.38
CA ALA A 126 -12.47 -1.64 -3.10
C ALA A 126 -12.28 -0.12 -2.87
N LEU A 127 -13.08 0.72 -3.53
CA LEU A 127 -13.00 2.17 -3.36
C LEU A 127 -13.52 2.62 -1.99
N ALA A 128 -14.57 1.98 -1.46
CA ALA A 128 -15.01 2.20 -0.08
C ALA A 128 -13.96 1.73 0.93
N ASP A 129 -13.30 0.61 0.69
CA ASP A 129 -12.21 0.14 1.56
C ASP A 129 -11.03 1.11 1.56
N ARG A 130 -10.69 1.67 0.38
CA ARG A 130 -9.68 2.73 0.26
C ARG A 130 -10.07 4.00 1.04
N MET A 131 -11.32 4.46 0.90
CA MET A 131 -11.82 5.62 1.65
C MET A 131 -11.78 5.35 3.16
N ARG A 132 -12.08 4.12 3.60
CA ARG A 132 -12.02 3.74 5.00
C ARG A 132 -10.59 3.80 5.54
N ASN A 133 -9.59 3.30 4.81
CA ASN A 133 -8.20 3.49 5.19
C ASN A 133 -7.86 4.99 5.39
N ASP A 134 -8.17 5.82 4.39
CA ASP A 134 -7.90 7.26 4.47
C ASP A 134 -8.57 7.92 5.68
N TRP A 135 -9.79 7.51 6.01
CA TRP A 135 -10.51 8.02 7.18
C TRP A 135 -9.96 7.47 8.51
N LEU A 136 -9.54 6.21 8.57
CA LEU A 136 -8.90 5.64 9.75
C LEU A 136 -7.62 6.39 10.12
N LEU A 137 -6.83 6.85 9.14
CA LEU A 137 -5.68 7.71 9.41
C LEU A 137 -6.08 9.04 10.06
N VAL A 138 -7.19 9.64 9.63
CA VAL A 138 -7.75 10.86 10.24
C VAL A 138 -8.24 10.60 11.66
N LEU A 139 -9.04 9.55 11.85
CA LEU A 139 -9.60 9.16 13.14
C LEU A 139 -8.49 8.85 14.16
N GLY A 140 -7.47 8.10 13.72
CA GLY A 140 -6.31 7.77 14.54
C GLY A 140 -5.49 9.00 14.92
N LYS A 141 -5.23 9.91 13.96
CA LYS A 141 -4.49 11.15 14.25
C LYS A 141 -5.18 12.03 15.29
N ARG A 142 -6.50 12.09 15.30
CA ARG A 142 -7.27 12.85 16.30
C ARG A 142 -7.68 12.03 17.53
N LYS A 143 -7.23 10.78 17.62
CA LYS A 143 -7.54 9.83 18.71
C LYS A 143 -9.04 9.63 18.96
N ASP A 144 -9.84 9.64 17.89
CA ASP A 144 -11.27 9.31 17.96
C ASP A 144 -11.44 7.79 18.00
N TRP A 145 -11.01 7.18 19.11
CA TRP A 145 -10.94 5.72 19.26
C TRP A 145 -12.30 5.04 19.13
N ALA A 146 -13.37 5.67 19.63
CA ALA A 146 -14.72 5.13 19.52
C ALA A 146 -15.15 4.90 18.06
N ARG A 147 -14.88 5.87 17.17
CA ARG A 147 -15.16 5.70 15.73
C ARG A 147 -14.11 4.84 15.04
N PHE A 148 -12.84 5.02 15.40
CA PHE A 148 -11.74 4.24 14.81
C PHE A 148 -11.98 2.73 15.00
N ASP A 149 -12.26 2.29 16.22
CA ASP A 149 -12.46 0.88 16.54
C ASP A 149 -13.76 0.31 15.96
N ALA A 150 -14.75 1.16 15.69
CA ALA A 150 -15.98 0.75 15.00
C ALA A 150 -15.75 0.53 13.49
N GLU A 151 -14.80 1.23 12.89
CA GLU A 151 -14.50 1.14 11.45
C GLU A 151 -13.33 0.22 11.12
N TYR A 152 -12.32 0.13 11.98
CA TYR A 152 -11.12 -0.66 11.72
C TYR A 152 -11.43 -2.13 11.36
N PRO A 153 -12.34 -2.85 12.07
CA PRO A 153 -12.72 -4.21 11.70
C PRO A 153 -13.41 -4.35 10.33
N LYS A 154 -13.88 -3.24 9.75
CA LYS A 154 -14.50 -3.18 8.42
C LYS A 154 -13.49 -2.86 7.31
N PHE A 155 -12.23 -2.57 7.66
CA PHE A 155 -11.16 -2.39 6.70
C PHE A 155 -10.63 -3.77 6.29
N VAL A 156 -11.03 -4.21 5.10
CA VAL A 156 -10.81 -5.59 4.65
C VAL A 156 -9.39 -5.81 4.18
N LEU A 157 -8.81 -4.83 3.48
CA LEU A 157 -7.46 -4.97 2.94
C LEU A 157 -6.39 -5.02 4.04
N ASP A 158 -6.62 -4.28 5.15
CA ASP A 158 -5.75 -4.25 6.34
C ASP A 158 -4.25 -4.21 6.00
N ASP A 159 -3.87 -3.39 5.03
CA ASP A 159 -2.50 -3.31 4.50
C ASP A 159 -1.74 -2.06 4.96
N ASP A 160 -2.41 -1.12 5.63
CA ASP A 160 -1.79 0.12 6.08
C ASP A 160 -1.13 -0.01 7.46
N THR A 161 0.20 0.08 7.47
CA THR A 161 1.00 -0.04 8.70
C THR A 161 0.69 1.08 9.70
N GLN A 162 0.37 2.30 9.24
CA GLN A 162 0.02 3.39 10.15
C GLN A 162 -1.33 3.15 10.82
N VAL A 163 -2.31 2.64 10.08
CA VAL A 163 -3.62 2.27 10.66
C VAL A 163 -3.43 1.20 11.72
N LYS A 164 -2.60 0.17 11.47
CA LYS A 164 -2.28 -0.86 12.48
C LYS A 164 -1.62 -0.26 13.72
N CYS A 165 -0.69 0.68 13.55
CA CYS A 165 -0.09 1.38 14.68
C CYS A 165 -1.12 2.21 15.48
N TYR A 166 -2.08 2.85 14.82
CA TYR A 166 -3.18 3.52 15.53
C TYR A 166 -4.10 2.53 16.26
N ALA A 167 -4.37 1.35 15.70
CA ALA A 167 -5.12 0.30 16.39
C ALA A 167 -4.40 -0.15 17.68
N LEU A 168 -3.07 -0.31 17.64
CA LEU A 168 -2.27 -0.62 18.83
C LEU A 168 -2.27 0.53 19.85
N GLN A 169 -2.26 1.78 19.42
CA GLN A 169 -2.42 2.93 20.32
C GLN A 169 -3.80 2.93 21.00
N SER A 170 -4.88 2.68 20.25
CA SER A 170 -6.24 2.56 20.80
C SER A 170 -6.32 1.47 21.87
N GLN A 171 -5.74 0.30 21.61
CA GLN A 171 -5.68 -0.81 22.56
C GLN A 171 -4.88 -0.47 23.83
N LEU A 172 -3.77 0.25 23.70
CA LEU A 172 -2.99 0.72 24.84
C LEU A 172 -3.83 1.62 25.74
N GLU A 173 -4.60 2.54 25.14
CA GLU A 173 -5.49 3.47 25.83
C GLU A 173 -6.68 2.77 26.51
N GLN A 174 -7.05 1.59 26.01
CA GLN A 174 -8.04 0.71 26.63
C GLN A 174 -7.45 -0.18 27.75
N GLY A 175 -6.16 -0.04 28.04
CA GLY A 175 -5.48 -0.76 29.12
C GLY A 175 -5.03 -2.17 28.74
N VAL A 176 -4.93 -2.49 27.44
CA VAL A 176 -4.31 -3.75 27.00
C VAL A 176 -2.84 -3.76 27.43
N ASN A 177 -2.35 -4.93 27.86
CA ASN A 177 -0.99 -5.09 28.39
C ASN A 177 0.08 -4.53 27.43
N PRO A 178 0.90 -3.54 27.86
CA PRO A 178 1.90 -2.90 27.01
C PRO A 178 2.94 -3.86 26.43
N THR A 179 3.36 -4.90 27.16
CA THR A 179 4.35 -5.88 26.70
C THR A 179 3.80 -6.73 25.55
N LYS A 180 2.51 -7.11 25.61
CA LYS A 180 1.83 -7.76 24.48
C LYS A 180 1.82 -6.84 23.26
N LEU A 181 1.42 -5.58 23.44
CA LEU A 181 1.34 -4.62 22.35
C LEU A 181 2.71 -4.32 21.73
N ALA A 182 3.80 -4.37 22.52
CA ALA A 182 5.16 -4.26 21.99
C ALA A 182 5.56 -5.45 21.10
N ILE A 183 5.11 -6.66 21.42
CA ILE A 183 5.29 -7.83 20.54
C ILE A 183 4.51 -7.63 19.23
N ASP A 184 3.25 -7.22 19.32
CA ASP A 184 2.40 -6.96 18.16
C ASP A 184 2.96 -5.82 17.28
N ALA A 185 3.46 -4.76 17.90
CA ALA A 185 4.10 -3.63 17.20
C ALA A 185 5.30 -4.09 16.37
N ARG A 186 6.15 -4.98 16.90
CA ARG A 186 7.29 -5.53 16.13
C ARG A 186 6.85 -6.41 14.97
N ALA A 187 5.72 -7.11 15.08
CA ALA A 187 5.17 -7.89 13.98
C ALA A 187 4.58 -7.01 12.87
N VAL A 188 4.05 -5.83 13.23
CA VAL A 188 3.51 -4.84 12.28
C VAL A 188 4.62 -4.00 11.63
N MET A 189 5.61 -3.56 12.42
CA MET A 189 6.62 -2.60 12.01
C MET A 189 7.83 -3.26 11.34
N LEU A 190 7.61 -3.82 10.14
CA LEU A 190 8.63 -4.55 9.38
C LEU A 190 9.39 -3.68 8.38
N ASP A 191 8.73 -2.70 7.77
CA ASP A 191 9.31 -1.84 6.74
C ASP A 191 9.25 -0.35 7.16
N PRO A 192 10.40 0.25 7.49
CA PRO A 192 10.48 1.64 7.92
C PRO A 192 9.89 2.68 6.97
N ARG A 193 9.72 2.35 5.69
CA ARG A 193 9.08 3.23 4.69
C ARG A 193 7.63 3.58 5.05
N TYR A 194 6.95 2.70 5.80
CA TYR A 194 5.52 2.81 6.08
C TYR A 194 5.20 3.16 7.54
N PHE A 195 6.20 3.44 8.38
CA PHE A 195 5.97 3.72 9.81
C PHE A 195 5.14 4.99 10.03
N GLY A 196 5.37 6.02 9.21
CA GLY A 196 4.65 7.30 9.29
C GLY A 196 4.50 7.86 10.71
N GLN A 197 3.54 8.77 10.93
CA GLN A 197 3.39 9.44 12.22
C GLN A 197 2.86 8.50 13.31
N ALA A 198 1.92 7.62 12.97
CA ALA A 198 1.30 6.71 13.93
C ALA A 198 2.31 5.79 14.64
N CYS A 199 3.20 5.14 13.89
CA CYS A 199 4.18 4.26 14.50
C CYS A 199 5.30 5.03 15.22
N GLN A 200 5.64 6.23 14.74
CA GLN A 200 6.57 7.14 15.42
C GLN A 200 6.06 7.57 16.80
N GLU A 201 4.74 7.68 16.99
CA GLU A 201 4.12 8.01 18.28
C GLU A 201 3.91 6.77 19.16
N LEU A 202 3.57 5.62 18.56
CA LEU A 202 3.34 4.38 19.29
C LEU A 202 4.57 3.92 20.09
N ILE A 203 5.76 3.92 19.47
CA ILE A 203 6.95 3.33 20.10
C ILE A 203 7.38 4.05 21.39
N PRO A 204 7.56 5.39 21.41
CA PRO A 204 7.85 6.10 22.66
C PRO A 204 6.77 5.91 23.72
N THR A 205 5.50 5.79 23.30
CA THR A 205 4.37 5.55 24.22
C THR A 205 4.46 4.17 24.87
N LEU A 206 4.79 3.13 24.10
CA LEU A 206 5.03 1.78 24.63
C LEU A 206 6.24 1.72 25.57
N VAL A 207 7.28 2.50 25.29
CA VAL A 207 8.42 2.62 26.20
C VAL A 207 8.01 3.28 27.51
N GLY A 208 7.29 4.40 27.45
CA GLY A 208 6.76 5.09 28.63
C GLY A 208 5.82 4.23 29.47
N ALA A 209 5.05 3.36 28.82
CA ALA A 209 4.16 2.39 29.48
C ALA A 209 4.88 1.13 30.00
N GLY A 210 6.19 1.00 29.82
CA GLY A 210 6.98 -0.17 30.24
C GLY A 210 6.74 -1.42 29.40
N GLY A 211 6.06 -1.31 28.25
CA GLY A 211 5.83 -2.41 27.32
C GLY A 211 7.05 -2.73 26.45
N MET A 212 7.89 -1.74 26.20
CA MET A 212 9.09 -1.84 25.39
C MET A 212 10.28 -1.21 26.12
N THR A 213 11.44 -1.82 26.03
CA THR A 213 12.69 -1.25 26.55
C THR A 213 13.24 -0.17 25.61
N PRO A 214 14.01 0.81 26.12
CA PRO A 214 14.66 1.80 25.26
C PRO A 214 15.60 1.18 24.20
N SER A 215 16.23 0.05 24.50
CA SER A 215 17.11 -0.67 23.56
C SER A 215 16.33 -1.30 22.40
N GLU A 216 15.13 -1.84 22.66
CA GLU A 216 14.22 -2.33 21.61
C GLU A 216 13.74 -1.20 20.71
N ALA A 217 13.36 -0.05 21.28
CA ALA A 217 12.97 1.13 20.51
C ALA A 217 14.12 1.64 19.61
N LYS A 218 15.36 1.70 20.15
CA LYS A 218 16.56 2.00 19.37
C LYS A 218 16.79 1.03 18.22
N ALA A 219 16.56 -0.27 18.43
CA ALA A 219 16.69 -1.26 17.35
C ALA A 219 15.71 -1.00 16.19
N LEU A 220 14.45 -0.66 16.49
CA LEU A 220 13.49 -0.25 15.45
C LEU A 220 13.91 1.06 14.76
N GLY A 221 14.43 2.02 15.54
CA GLY A 221 14.98 3.27 15.01
C GLY A 221 16.14 3.04 14.03
N ARG A 222 17.11 2.17 14.40
CA ARG A 222 18.24 1.82 13.53
C ARG A 222 17.82 1.24 12.19
N ALA A 223 16.83 0.35 12.17
CA ALA A 223 16.32 -0.19 10.91
C ALA A 223 15.85 0.94 9.96
N ALA A 224 15.23 1.99 10.51
CA ALA A 224 14.87 3.17 9.73
C ALA A 224 16.11 4.00 9.29
N GLY A 225 17.08 4.19 10.19
CA GLY A 225 18.33 4.89 9.91
C GLY A 225 19.18 4.23 8.82
N GLU A 226 19.25 2.91 8.79
CA GLU A 226 19.95 2.13 7.76
C GLU A 226 19.39 2.37 6.34
N MET A 227 18.09 2.69 6.26
CA MET A 227 17.40 3.10 5.03
C MET A 227 17.43 4.62 4.78
N SER A 228 18.21 5.36 5.56
CA SER A 228 18.32 6.83 5.51
C SER A 228 17.06 7.59 5.93
N PHE A 229 16.17 6.98 6.72
CA PHE A 229 15.01 7.65 7.33
C PHE A 229 15.36 8.23 8.71
N GLU A 230 16.29 9.18 8.73
CA GLU A 230 16.90 9.70 9.97
C GLU A 230 15.90 10.36 10.92
N THR A 231 14.87 11.04 10.40
CA THR A 231 13.81 11.64 11.22
C THR A 231 12.95 10.57 11.88
N VAL A 232 12.64 9.49 11.15
CA VAL A 232 11.86 8.36 11.65
C VAL A 232 12.66 7.62 12.73
N SER A 233 13.93 7.34 12.45
CA SER A 233 14.89 6.74 13.38
C SER A 233 14.90 7.46 14.73
N ARG A 234 15.13 8.78 14.71
CA ARG A 234 15.18 9.61 15.94
C ARG A 234 13.86 9.70 16.68
N ARG A 235 12.73 9.76 15.97
CA ARG A 235 11.41 9.83 16.61
C ARG A 235 11.01 8.52 17.31
N ILE A 236 11.47 7.38 16.78
CA ILE A 236 11.17 6.05 17.34
C ILE A 236 12.17 5.68 18.44
N GLY A 237 13.47 5.73 18.12
CA GLY A 237 14.54 5.21 18.98
C GLY A 237 15.27 6.27 19.81
N GLY A 238 15.03 7.55 19.55
CA GLY A 238 15.83 8.64 20.13
C GLY A 238 17.25 8.67 19.59
N GLU A 239 18.15 9.29 20.36
CA GLU A 239 19.59 9.25 20.07
C GLU A 239 20.15 7.85 20.31
N ASP A 240 20.78 7.30 19.27
CA ASP A 240 21.36 5.96 19.32
C ASP A 240 22.86 5.99 18.98
N PRO A 241 23.73 5.84 20.00
CA PRO A 241 25.17 5.96 19.82
C PRO A 241 25.79 4.87 18.93
N ILE A 242 25.08 3.77 18.68
CA ILE A 242 25.54 2.71 17.75
C ILE A 242 25.06 2.93 16.32
N ALA A 243 24.12 3.84 16.06
CA ALA A 243 23.52 4.02 14.73
C ALA A 243 24.57 4.42 13.67
N ASP A 244 25.50 5.32 14.00
CA ASP A 244 26.57 5.74 13.10
C ASP A 244 27.55 4.60 12.78
N ILE A 245 27.85 3.75 13.77
CA ILE A 245 28.68 2.56 13.58
C ILE A 245 27.99 1.62 12.60
N VAL A 246 26.72 1.31 12.84
CA VAL A 246 25.94 0.41 11.99
C VAL A 246 25.85 0.95 10.56
N LYS A 247 25.65 2.26 10.39
CA LYS A 247 25.65 2.92 9.08
C LYS A 247 27.01 2.80 8.37
N SER A 248 28.11 2.99 9.10
CA SER A 248 29.48 2.85 8.56
C SER A 248 29.82 1.42 8.17
N ALA A 249 29.22 0.42 8.83
CA ALA A 249 29.46 -0.99 8.52
C ALA A 249 29.00 -1.36 7.10
N ARG A 250 28.09 -0.58 6.50
CA ARG A 250 27.66 -0.77 5.11
C ARG A 250 28.75 -0.42 4.09
N SER A 251 29.63 0.53 4.41
CA SER A 251 30.69 1.00 3.51
C SER A 251 32.09 0.49 3.90
N ASP A 252 32.38 0.36 5.18
CA ASP A 252 33.66 -0.17 5.71
C ASP A 252 33.42 -1.00 6.98
N PRO A 253 33.12 -2.31 6.85
CA PRO A 253 32.89 -3.20 7.99
C PRO A 253 34.09 -3.32 8.93
N ALA A 254 35.32 -3.25 8.39
CA ALA A 254 36.53 -3.43 9.18
C ALA A 254 36.78 -2.22 10.09
N LYS A 255 36.54 -1.00 9.58
CA LYS A 255 36.55 0.21 10.40
C LYS A 255 35.43 0.19 11.44
N ALA A 256 34.20 -0.11 11.03
CA ALA A 256 33.07 -0.17 11.95
C ALA A 256 33.32 -1.15 13.12
N TYR A 257 33.89 -2.32 12.84
CA TYR A 257 34.27 -3.29 13.87
C TYR A 257 35.34 -2.74 14.83
N ARG A 258 36.39 -2.08 14.30
CA ARG A 258 37.40 -1.44 15.14
C ARG A 258 36.79 -0.36 16.04
N ASP A 259 36.00 0.54 15.47
CA ASP A 259 35.36 1.65 16.19
C ASP A 259 34.41 1.13 17.28
N PHE A 260 33.64 0.06 16.98
CA PHE A 260 32.79 -0.63 17.94
C PHE A 260 33.62 -1.26 19.07
N SER A 261 34.66 -2.02 18.73
CA SER A 261 35.49 -2.71 19.72
C SER A 261 36.19 -1.75 20.69
N GLN A 262 36.59 -0.56 20.21
CA GLN A 262 37.23 0.47 21.03
C GLN A 262 36.26 1.19 21.96
N ASN A 263 34.98 1.29 21.58
CA ASN A 263 33.96 2.05 22.32
C ASN A 263 32.85 1.17 22.91
N ALA A 264 33.04 -0.16 22.96
CA ALA A 264 32.01 -1.12 23.32
C ALA A 264 31.32 -0.81 24.68
N SER A 265 32.10 -0.31 25.65
CA SER A 265 31.62 0.08 26.98
C SER A 265 30.67 1.30 26.99
N ARG A 266 30.58 2.05 25.89
CA ARG A 266 29.65 3.17 25.72
C ARG A 266 28.29 2.74 25.18
N TYR A 267 28.18 1.49 24.71
CA TYR A 267 26.97 0.94 24.08
C TYR A 267 26.23 -0.06 24.97
N SER A 268 26.83 -0.45 26.11
CA SER A 268 26.27 -1.31 27.15
C SER A 268 25.34 -0.56 28.10
#